data_AF-A0A6P0STC8-F1
#
_entry.id   AF-A0A6P0STC8-F1
#
_cell.length_a   1.000
_cell.length_b   1.000
_cell.length_c   1.000
_cell.angle_alpha   90.00
_cell.angle_beta   90.00
_cell.angle_gamma   90.00
#
_symmetry.space_group_name_H-M   'P 1'
#
loop_
_entity.id
_entity.type
_entity.pdbx_description
1 polymer ?
#
loop_
_entity_poly.entity_id
_entity_poly.type
_entity_poly.pdbx_seq_one_letter_code
_entity_poly.pdbx_strand_id
1 'polypeptide(L)'
;MVTSLTTPDATLAAIEAALPIDPQPYTIGDRPTGLILVDLVNGFCTVGYGPLAPTEPNQQIATMVSESDRLAKAFTARGWPVLAFLDTHEPGKPEPPYPPHCEKGSGEEKLVPELEWLET
;
A
#
# COMPACT_ATOMS: atom_id res chain seq x y z
N MET A 1 -38.21 -9.09 8.53
CA MET A 1 -37.39 -10.05 9.29
C MET A 1 -36.47 -10.74 8.30
N VAL A 2 -35.25 -10.22 8.11
CA VAL A 2 -34.24 -10.87 7.28
C VAL A 2 -33.35 -11.64 8.23
N THR A 3 -33.52 -12.95 8.28
CA THR A 3 -32.67 -13.84 9.05
C THR A 3 -31.39 -14.05 8.23
N SER A 4 -30.33 -13.32 8.56
CA SER A 4 -29.00 -13.62 8.05
C SER A 4 -28.45 -14.79 8.86
N LEU A 5 -28.40 -15.97 8.25
CA LEU A 5 -27.63 -17.10 8.75
C LEU A 5 -26.19 -16.88 8.30
N THR A 6 -25.41 -16.13 9.09
CA THR A 6 -23.96 -16.08 8.94
C THR A 6 -23.39 -17.35 9.55
N THR A 7 -23.37 -18.44 8.80
CA THR A 7 -22.51 -19.57 9.12
C THR A 7 -21.08 -19.05 9.02
N PRO A 8 -20.26 -19.07 10.10
CA PRO A 8 -18.86 -18.69 10.00
C PRO A 8 -18.19 -19.56 8.94
N ASP A 9 -17.41 -18.95 8.06
CA ASP A 9 -16.66 -19.68 7.05
C ASP A 9 -15.65 -20.59 7.75
N ALA A 10 -15.98 -21.88 7.83
CA ALA A 10 -15.19 -22.88 8.55
C ALA A 10 -13.78 -23.03 7.98
N THR A 11 -13.57 -22.65 6.71
CA THR A 11 -12.25 -22.62 6.08
C THR A 11 -11.41 -21.48 6.62
N LEU A 12 -11.98 -20.28 6.75
CA LEU A 12 -11.29 -19.14 7.34
C LEU A 12 -10.91 -19.41 8.81
N ALA A 13 -11.84 -19.96 9.59
CA ALA A 13 -11.59 -20.31 11.00
C ALA A 13 -10.48 -21.35 11.16
N ALA A 14 -10.39 -22.34 10.26
CA ALA A 14 -9.32 -23.33 10.27
C ALA A 14 -7.96 -22.74 9.91
N ILE A 15 -7.92 -21.78 8.97
CA ILE A 15 -6.72 -21.03 8.61
C ILE A 15 -6.25 -20.18 9.81
N GLU A 16 -7.15 -19.43 10.43
CA GLU A 16 -6.85 -18.61 11.62
C GLU A 16 -6.30 -19.45 12.77
N ALA A 17 -6.89 -20.63 13.02
CA ALA A 17 -6.40 -21.55 14.06
C ALA A 17 -5.04 -22.19 13.74
N ALA A 18 -4.68 -22.32 12.46
CA ALA A 18 -3.42 -22.91 12.03
C ALA A 18 -2.27 -21.87 11.90
N LEU A 19 -2.60 -20.59 11.78
CA LEU A 19 -1.59 -19.54 11.75
C LEU A 19 -0.98 -19.40 13.16
N PRO A 20 0.36 -19.41 13.30
CA PRO A 20 1.03 -19.21 14.59
C PRO A 20 1.04 -17.73 14.99
N ILE A 21 -0.10 -17.05 14.86
CA ILE A 21 -0.28 -15.63 15.18
C ILE A 21 -1.35 -15.50 16.26
N ASP A 22 -1.09 -14.66 17.25
CA ASP A 22 -2.04 -14.32 18.31
C ASP A 22 -2.53 -12.88 18.08
N PRO A 23 -3.74 -12.67 17.52
CA PRO A 23 -4.25 -11.33 17.26
C PRO A 23 -4.50 -10.59 18.57
N GLN A 24 -3.84 -9.45 18.75
CA GLN A 24 -4.01 -8.61 19.93
C GLN A 24 -4.52 -7.22 19.54
N PRO A 25 -5.38 -6.58 20.36
CA PRO A 25 -5.75 -5.19 20.15
C PRO A 25 -4.52 -4.29 20.16
N TYR A 26 -4.43 -3.38 19.19
CA TYR A 26 -3.37 -2.39 19.11
C TYR A 26 -3.95 -0.98 19.18
N THR A 27 -3.52 -0.20 20.18
CA THR A 27 -3.92 1.20 20.31
C THR A 27 -2.87 2.09 19.65
N ILE A 28 -3.26 2.76 18.57
CA ILE A 28 -2.37 3.68 17.86
C ILE A 28 -2.22 4.97 18.68
N GLY A 29 -0.98 5.37 18.99
CA GLY A 29 -0.67 6.63 19.66
C GLY A 29 -0.50 6.56 21.19
N ASP A 30 -0.52 5.37 21.79
CA ASP A 30 -0.16 5.17 23.21
C ASP A 30 1.35 5.34 23.50
N ARG A 31 2.15 5.44 22.43
CA ARG A 31 3.60 5.66 22.39
C ARG A 31 3.99 6.43 21.12
N PRO A 32 5.23 6.94 20.98
CA PRO A 32 5.70 7.55 19.75
C PRO A 32 5.40 6.63 18.56
N THR A 33 4.64 7.15 17.60
CA THR A 33 4.09 6.38 16.48
C THR A 33 4.35 7.15 15.19
N GLY A 34 4.73 6.42 14.13
CA GLY A 34 4.91 6.97 12.80
C GLY A 34 4.27 6.06 11.75
N LEU A 35 4.05 6.61 10.55
CA LEU A 35 3.53 5.88 9.40
C LEU A 35 4.67 5.60 8.44
N ILE A 36 4.74 4.36 7.96
CA ILE A 36 5.62 3.98 6.84
C ILE A 36 4.71 3.64 5.65
N LEU A 37 4.94 4.33 4.55
CA LEU A 37 4.35 4.06 3.25
C LEU A 37 5.42 3.37 2.39
N VAL A 38 5.06 2.29 1.71
CA VAL A 38 6.00 1.49 0.92
C VAL A 38 5.47 1.40 -0.49
N ASP A 39 6.21 1.97 -1.43
CA ASP A 39 6.09 1.80 -2.87
C ASP A 39 4.70 2.13 -3.45
N LEU A 40 4.07 3.19 -2.94
CA LEU A 40 2.88 3.81 -3.55
C LEU A 40 3.27 4.68 -4.75
N VAL A 41 4.01 4.07 -5.67
CA VAL A 41 4.57 4.71 -6.87
C VAL A 41 3.76 4.36 -8.11
N ASN A 42 3.87 5.19 -9.15
CA ASN A 42 3.11 5.03 -10.38
C ASN A 42 3.37 3.67 -11.05
N GLY A 43 4.62 3.19 -11.02
CA GLY A 43 5.05 1.92 -11.61
C GLY A 43 4.35 0.68 -11.04
N PHE A 44 3.66 0.79 -9.90
CA PHE A 44 2.88 -0.29 -9.30
C PHE A 44 1.38 0.01 -9.21
N CYS A 45 0.99 1.29 -9.13
CA CYS A 45 -0.37 1.66 -8.77
C CYS A 45 -1.16 2.30 -9.92
N THR A 46 -0.49 2.92 -10.88
CA THR A 46 -1.14 3.75 -11.91
C THR A 46 -1.37 2.96 -13.19
N VAL A 47 -2.60 2.96 -13.70
CA VAL A 47 -2.96 2.14 -14.87
C VAL A 47 -2.08 2.47 -16.08
N GLY A 48 -1.38 1.45 -16.60
CA GLY A 48 -0.54 1.55 -17.78
C GLY A 48 0.76 2.33 -17.62
N TYR A 49 1.18 2.66 -16.40
CA TYR A 49 2.36 3.48 -16.17
C TYR A 49 3.70 2.72 -16.30
N GLY A 50 3.66 1.40 -16.21
CA GLY A 50 4.84 0.56 -16.30
C GLY A 50 4.46 -0.92 -16.39
N PRO A 51 5.43 -1.83 -16.61
CA PRO A 51 5.16 -3.24 -16.82
C PRO A 51 4.65 -3.98 -15.56
N LEU A 52 4.84 -3.40 -14.37
CA LEU A 52 4.35 -3.92 -13.10
C LEU A 52 3.12 -3.17 -12.58
N ALA A 53 2.65 -2.17 -13.32
CA ALA A 53 1.45 -1.43 -12.99
C ALA A 53 0.20 -2.17 -13.50
N PRO A 54 -0.99 -1.90 -12.95
CA PRO A 54 -2.20 -2.51 -13.46
C PRO A 54 -2.43 -2.12 -14.93
N THR A 55 -2.88 -3.08 -15.75
CA THR A 55 -3.18 -2.81 -17.18
C THR A 55 -4.57 -2.21 -17.39
N GLU A 56 -5.44 -2.32 -16.38
CA GLU A 56 -6.79 -1.78 -16.36
C GLU A 56 -7.15 -1.34 -14.92
N PRO A 57 -8.22 -0.55 -14.72
CA PRO A 57 -8.61 -0.09 -13.38
C PRO A 57 -8.76 -1.26 -12.38
N ASN A 58 -8.06 -1.14 -11.24
CA ASN A 58 -8.09 -2.15 -10.18
C ASN A 58 -8.62 -1.56 -8.88
N GLN A 59 -9.78 -2.03 -8.42
CA GLN A 59 -10.45 -1.50 -7.24
C GLN A 59 -9.66 -1.74 -5.94
N GLN A 60 -8.91 -2.84 -5.85
CA GLN A 60 -8.08 -3.12 -4.67
C GLN A 60 -6.95 -2.10 -4.56
N ILE A 61 -6.27 -1.80 -5.66
CA ILE A 61 -5.21 -0.79 -5.72
C ILE A 61 -5.78 0.59 -5.40
N ALA A 62 -6.90 0.97 -6.02
CA ALA A 62 -7.55 2.25 -5.76
C ALA A 62 -7.93 2.42 -4.27
N THR A 63 -8.45 1.35 -3.64
CA THR A 63 -8.79 1.36 -2.21
C THR A 63 -7.55 1.52 -1.34
N MET A 64 -6.48 0.77 -1.65
CA MET A 64 -5.20 0.87 -0.94
C MET A 64 -4.60 2.29 -1.02
N VAL A 65 -4.59 2.90 -2.21
CA VAL A 65 -4.07 4.28 -2.41
C VAL A 65 -4.90 5.27 -1.60
N SER A 66 -6.24 5.18 -1.68
CA SER A 66 -7.15 6.04 -0.92
C SER A 66 -6.97 5.90 0.59
N GLU A 67 -6.81 4.69 1.10
CA GLU A 67 -6.59 4.47 2.54
C GLU A 67 -5.22 4.95 3.00
N SER A 68 -4.20 4.80 2.14
CA SER A 68 -2.86 5.32 2.40
C SER A 68 -2.85 6.85 2.49
N ASP A 69 -3.51 7.54 1.56
CA ASP A 69 -3.69 9.00 1.62
C ASP A 69 -4.48 9.44 2.86
N ARG A 70 -5.58 8.76 3.19
CA ARG A 70 -6.37 9.04 4.39
C ARG A 70 -5.54 8.89 5.67
N LEU A 71 -4.73 7.84 5.78
CA LEU A 71 -3.85 7.60 6.92
C LEU A 71 -2.72 8.64 6.97
N ALA A 72 -2.07 8.93 5.84
CA ALA A 72 -1.03 9.94 5.76
C ALA A 72 -1.53 11.32 6.25
N LYS A 73 -2.69 11.76 5.76
CA LYS A 73 -3.35 12.99 6.24
C LYS A 73 -3.66 12.96 7.73
N ALA A 74 -4.13 11.81 8.23
CA ALA A 74 -4.41 11.66 9.66
C ALA A 74 -3.13 11.77 10.52
N PHE A 75 -2.01 11.23 10.06
CA PHE A 75 -0.73 11.32 10.77
C PHE A 75 -0.13 12.73 10.70
N THR A 76 -0.10 13.34 9.52
CA THR A 76 0.45 14.70 9.35
C THR A 76 -0.39 15.74 10.11
N ALA A 77 -1.72 15.61 10.15
CA ALA A 77 -2.59 16.47 10.95
C ALA A 77 -2.31 16.40 12.47
N ARG A 78 -1.71 15.31 12.95
CA ARG A 78 -1.29 15.13 14.36
C ARG A 78 0.16 15.57 14.60
N GLY A 79 0.87 16.01 13.56
CA GLY A 79 2.31 16.25 13.62
C GLY A 79 3.12 14.98 13.83
N TRP A 80 2.56 13.81 13.50
CA TRP A 80 3.26 12.52 13.59
C TRP A 80 4.10 12.28 12.33
N PRO A 81 5.26 11.62 12.46
CA PRO A 81 6.15 11.40 11.33
C PRO A 81 5.53 10.44 10.31
N VAL A 82 5.77 10.75 9.03
CA VAL A 82 5.47 9.89 7.88
C VAL A 82 6.78 9.69 7.12
N LEU A 83 7.09 8.44 6.79
CA LEU A 83 8.22 8.06 5.96
C LEU A 83 7.68 7.30 4.74
N ALA A 84 8.11 7.67 3.55
CA ALA A 84 7.79 6.95 2.31
C ALA A 84 9.06 6.33 1.72
N PHE A 85 9.00 5.04 1.42
CA PHE A 85 9.96 4.37 0.54
C PHE A 85 9.38 4.36 -0.87
N LEU A 86 10.21 4.70 -1.84
CA LEU A 86 9.88 4.73 -3.25
C LEU A 86 10.85 3.78 -3.93
N ASP A 87 10.33 2.73 -4.55
CA ASP A 87 11.14 1.89 -5.41
C ASP A 87 11.71 2.73 -6.56
N THR A 88 13.01 2.64 -6.76
CA THR A 88 13.73 3.42 -7.76
C THR A 88 14.99 2.70 -8.21
N HIS A 89 15.03 2.33 -9.48
CA HIS A 89 16.18 1.67 -10.09
C HIS A 89 17.09 2.63 -10.85
N GLU A 90 18.38 2.32 -10.87
CA GLU A 90 19.30 2.94 -11.84
C GLU A 90 18.93 2.47 -13.26
N PRO A 91 18.72 3.39 -14.22
CA PRO A 91 18.27 3.02 -15.56
C PRO A 91 19.16 1.96 -16.23
N GLY A 92 18.53 0.93 -16.79
CA GLY A 92 19.19 -0.16 -17.49
C GLY A 92 19.90 -1.17 -16.59
N LYS A 93 19.88 -1.02 -15.25
CA LYS A 93 20.40 -2.02 -14.32
C LYS A 93 19.39 -3.17 -14.18
N PRO A 94 19.71 -4.40 -14.64
CA PRO A 94 18.75 -5.50 -14.57
C PRO A 94 18.49 -5.98 -13.14
N GLU A 95 17.25 -6.34 -12.85
CA GLU A 95 16.85 -7.02 -11.62
C GLU A 95 15.97 -8.25 -11.91
N PRO A 96 16.55 -9.37 -12.36
CA PRO A 96 15.77 -10.59 -12.60
C PRO A 96 15.14 -11.11 -11.29
N PRO A 97 13.89 -11.62 -11.31
CA PRO A 97 13.10 -11.94 -12.50
C PRO A 97 12.23 -10.78 -13.02
N TYR A 98 12.31 -9.59 -12.45
CA TYR A 98 11.44 -8.47 -12.80
C TYR A 98 11.86 -7.83 -14.13
N PRO A 99 10.90 -7.35 -14.94
CA PRO A 99 11.21 -6.49 -16.08
C PRO A 99 11.80 -5.15 -15.59
N PRO A 100 12.43 -4.35 -16.48
CA PRO A 100 12.76 -2.97 -16.13
C PRO A 100 11.51 -2.23 -15.64
N HIS A 101 11.59 -1.62 -14.47
CA HIS A 101 10.47 -0.92 -13.81
C HIS A 101 11.03 0.16 -12.89
N CYS A 102 10.21 1.15 -12.54
CA CYS A 102 10.55 2.17 -11.54
C CYS A 102 11.93 2.81 -11.78
N GLU A 103 12.36 2.94 -13.04
CA GLU A 103 13.68 3.48 -13.36
C GLU A 103 13.70 4.98 -13.11
N LYS A 104 14.78 5.48 -12.49
CA LYS A 104 14.93 6.89 -12.17
C LYS A 104 14.75 7.78 -13.39
N GLY A 105 13.80 8.71 -13.33
CA GLY A 105 13.48 9.65 -14.40
C GLY A 105 12.45 9.15 -15.41
N SER A 106 11.94 7.92 -15.27
CA SER A 106 10.85 7.39 -16.11
C SER A 106 9.49 7.99 -15.72
N GLY A 107 9.34 8.44 -14.48
CA GLY A 107 8.08 8.82 -13.85
C GLY A 107 7.41 7.66 -13.10
N GLU A 108 7.78 6.41 -13.39
CA GLU A 108 7.27 5.22 -12.68
C GLU A 108 7.65 5.25 -11.20
N GLU A 109 8.84 5.78 -10.89
CA GLU A 109 9.41 5.85 -9.54
C GLU A 109 8.76 6.89 -8.63
N LYS A 110 7.93 7.77 -9.20
CA LYS A 110 7.27 8.84 -8.45
C LYS A 110 6.05 8.32 -7.72
N LEU A 111 5.72 8.96 -6.60
CA LEU A 111 4.45 8.72 -5.92
C LEU A 111 3.26 8.87 -6.88
N VAL A 112 2.19 8.13 -6.59
CA VAL A 112 0.91 8.35 -7.27
C VAL A 112 0.38 9.77 -7.01
N PRO A 113 -0.40 10.35 -7.93
CA PRO A 113 -0.89 11.73 -7.81
C PRO A 113 -1.59 12.05 -6.49
N GLU A 114 -2.30 11.08 -5.92
CA GLU A 114 -3.02 11.23 -4.65
C GLU A 114 -2.09 11.49 -3.45
N LEU A 115 -0.81 11.10 -3.55
CA LEU A 115 0.19 11.17 -2.48
C LEU A 115 1.34 12.14 -2.78
N GLU A 116 1.39 12.77 -3.96
CA GLU A 116 2.44 13.75 -4.33
C GLU A 116 2.57 14.92 -3.33
N TRP A 117 1.50 15.25 -2.61
CA TRP A 117 1.52 16.29 -1.57
C TRP A 117 2.47 15.98 -0.40
N LEU A 118 2.93 14.73 -0.24
CA LEU A 118 3.92 14.36 0.77
C LEU A 118 5.33 14.86 0.43
N GLU A 119 5.58 15.29 -0.81
CA GLU A 119 6.88 15.81 -1.26
C GLU A 119 7.02 17.33 -1.05
N THR A 120 6.01 18.01 -0.51
CA THR A 120 5.97 19.47 -0.29
C THR A 120 6.10 19.86 1.18
#